data_AF-A0A936CYD9-F1
#
_entry.id   AF-A0A936CYD9-F1
#
_cell.length_a   1.000
_cell.length_b   1.000
_cell.length_c   1.000
_cell.angle_alpha   90.00
_cell.angle_beta   90.00
_cell.angle_gamma   90.00
#
_symmetry.space_group_name_H-M   'P 1'
#
loop_
_entity.id
_entity.type
_entity.pdbx_description
1 polymer ?
#
loop_
_entity_poly.entity_id
_entity_poly.type
_entity_poly.pdbx_seq_one_letter_code
_entity_poly.pdbx_strand_id
1 'polypeptide(L)'
;MSRVIEQLQLRRPATATLAGAVLVVAGFLLAGVSWWFFILSGAGACGPGILRELGVLKDKDEFQRRAAHRAGYHAFLATGFFGFVLVALVRVTKSELKNPAELATLMLAMLWLTWLLSSLMTFWGARKASTRLLLGFGAAWLAFALADAGRQPIGWLMASLPALPFFALALLAWRLPRLAGALMVVVATAMYLFMGYHRNDHMGGLIVNTGVALLLCGPLLGCGTALLSMRREDADAA
;
A
#
# COMPACT_ATOMS: atom_id res chain seq x y z
N MET A 1 23.77 -10.27 -20.63
CA MET A 1 23.62 -9.29 -19.51
C MET A 1 23.52 -7.83 -19.97
N SER A 2 24.21 -7.36 -21.01
CA SER A 2 24.11 -5.93 -21.44
C SER A 2 22.73 -5.51 -21.97
N ARG A 3 22.01 -6.38 -22.71
CA ARG A 3 20.65 -6.09 -23.20
C ARG A 3 19.58 -5.95 -22.11
N VAL A 4 19.80 -6.53 -20.92
CA VAL A 4 18.86 -6.44 -19.78
C VAL A 4 19.07 -5.13 -19.01
N ILE A 5 20.30 -4.60 -19.00
CA ILE A 5 20.63 -3.31 -18.39
C ILE A 5 20.12 -2.17 -19.27
N GLU A 6 20.11 -2.35 -20.60
CA GLU A 6 19.56 -1.37 -21.54
C GLU A 6 18.01 -1.27 -21.46
N GLN A 7 17.31 -2.38 -21.14
CA GLN A 7 15.88 -2.36 -20.84
C GLN A 7 15.53 -1.75 -19.47
N LEU A 8 16.51 -1.56 -18.59
CA LEU A 8 16.37 -0.85 -17.32
C LEU A 8 16.68 0.65 -17.43
N GLN A 9 16.76 1.20 -18.64
CA GLN A 9 16.66 2.65 -18.82
C GLN A 9 15.41 3.13 -18.09
N LEU A 10 15.63 3.94 -17.05
CA LEU A 10 14.63 4.58 -16.21
C LEU A 10 13.64 5.35 -17.10
N ARG A 11 12.61 4.65 -17.59
CA ARG A 11 11.58 5.23 -18.43
C ARG A 11 10.86 6.24 -17.56
N ARG A 12 10.98 7.52 -17.93
CA ARG A 12 10.37 8.62 -17.17
C ARG A 12 8.89 8.32 -16.98
N PRO A 13 8.33 8.53 -15.77
CA PRO A 13 6.90 8.40 -15.58
C PRO A 13 6.20 9.31 -16.58
N ALA A 14 5.19 8.77 -17.27
CA ALA A 14 4.40 9.58 -18.18
C ALA A 14 3.84 10.80 -17.42
N THR A 15 3.85 11.96 -18.07
CA THR A 15 3.43 13.24 -17.47
C THR A 15 2.03 13.15 -16.86
N ALA A 16 1.11 12.43 -17.50
CA ALA A 16 -0.23 12.17 -16.98
C ALA A 16 -0.24 11.38 -15.66
N THR A 17 0.66 10.41 -15.49
CA THR A 17 0.81 9.65 -14.24
C THR A 17 1.38 10.52 -13.13
N LEU A 18 2.35 11.39 -13.46
CA LEU A 18 2.91 12.35 -12.51
C LEU A 18 1.84 13.34 -12.04
N ALA A 19 1.07 13.91 -12.99
CA ALA A 19 -0.04 14.80 -12.68
C ALA A 19 -1.10 14.11 -11.82
N GLY A 20 -1.44 12.85 -12.12
CA GLY A 20 -2.31 12.03 -11.29
C GLY A 20 -1.78 11.84 -9.87
N ALA A 21 -0.49 11.53 -9.72
CA ALA A 21 0.13 11.40 -8.40
C ALA A 21 0.11 12.71 -7.60
N VAL A 22 0.39 13.85 -8.25
CA VAL A 22 0.29 15.17 -7.62
C VAL A 22 -1.14 15.47 -7.18
N LEU A 23 -2.14 15.16 -8.02
CA LEU A 23 -3.55 15.31 -7.69
C LEU A 23 -3.96 14.45 -6.48
N VAL A 24 -3.45 13.23 -6.37
CA VAL A 24 -3.66 12.36 -5.20
C VAL A 24 -3.10 13.00 -3.94
N VAL A 25 -1.83 13.42 -3.97
CA VAL A 25 -1.19 14.03 -2.79
C VAL A 25 -1.89 15.33 -2.41
N ALA A 26 -2.19 16.20 -3.38
CA ALA A 26 -2.90 17.45 -3.15
C ALA A 26 -4.30 17.21 -2.58
N GLY A 27 -5.06 16.26 -3.12
CA GLY A 27 -6.39 15.90 -2.64
C GLY A 27 -6.37 15.42 -1.19
N PHE A 28 -5.40 14.58 -0.80
CA PHE A 28 -5.23 14.14 0.58
C PHE A 28 -4.86 15.28 1.53
N LEU A 29 -3.93 16.16 1.14
CA LEU A 29 -3.52 17.30 1.97
C LEU A 29 -4.68 18.30 2.15
N LEU A 30 -5.42 18.59 1.08
CA LEU A 30 -6.55 19.50 1.11
C LEU A 30 -7.80 18.91 1.80
N ALA A 31 -7.88 17.58 1.94
CA ALA A 31 -8.98 16.94 2.67
C ALA A 31 -9.07 17.40 4.13
N GLY A 32 -7.97 17.88 4.73
CA GLY A 32 -7.97 18.51 6.05
C GLY A 32 -8.74 19.85 6.11
N VAL A 33 -8.90 20.52 4.97
CA VAL A 33 -9.72 21.75 4.83
C VAL A 33 -11.17 21.40 4.52
N SER A 34 -11.39 20.49 3.57
CA SER A 34 -12.73 20.02 3.20
C SER A 34 -12.69 18.62 2.60
N TRP A 35 -13.56 17.73 3.07
CA TRP A 35 -13.69 16.36 2.56
C TRP A 35 -14.01 16.28 1.07
N TRP A 36 -14.58 17.33 0.47
CA TRP A 36 -14.81 17.39 -0.97
C TRP A 36 -13.53 17.30 -1.81
N PHE A 37 -12.38 17.72 -1.26
CA PHE A 37 -11.10 17.61 -1.95
C PHE A 37 -10.65 16.16 -2.16
N PHE A 38 -11.26 15.19 -1.47
CA PHE A 38 -11.03 13.76 -1.72
C PHE A 38 -11.44 13.33 -3.14
N ILE A 39 -12.32 14.09 -3.81
CA ILE A 39 -12.62 13.90 -5.23
C ILE A 39 -11.37 14.09 -6.09
N LEU A 40 -10.46 15.02 -5.75
CA LEU A 40 -9.19 15.15 -6.48
C LEU A 40 -8.32 13.92 -6.31
N SER A 41 -8.34 13.28 -5.14
CA SER A 41 -7.63 12.01 -4.94
C SER A 41 -8.20 10.91 -5.82
N GLY A 42 -9.53 10.80 -5.89
CA GLY A 42 -10.20 9.89 -6.82
C GLY A 42 -9.86 10.18 -8.29
N ALA A 43 -9.91 11.45 -8.70
CA ALA A 43 -9.57 11.88 -10.05
C ALA A 43 -8.10 11.63 -10.39
N GLY A 44 -7.18 11.87 -9.46
CA GLY A 44 -5.75 11.61 -9.66
C GLY A 44 -5.42 10.12 -9.75
N ALA A 45 -6.08 9.28 -8.94
CA ALA A 45 -5.88 7.84 -8.94
C ALA A 45 -6.49 7.16 -10.17
N CYS A 46 -7.72 7.53 -10.54
CA CYS A 46 -8.49 6.88 -11.60
C CYS A 46 -8.35 7.59 -12.95
N GLY A 47 -8.21 8.91 -12.97
CA GLY A 47 -8.24 9.74 -14.18
C GLY A 47 -7.25 9.32 -15.26
N PRO A 48 -5.95 9.16 -14.94
CA PRO A 48 -4.98 8.67 -15.93
C PRO A 48 -5.32 7.27 -16.46
N GLY A 49 -6.00 6.42 -15.69
CA GLY A 49 -6.48 5.12 -16.15
C GLY A 49 -7.64 5.25 -17.13
N ILE A 50 -8.66 6.02 -16.75
CA ILE A 50 -9.86 6.29 -17.57
C ILE A 50 -9.47 6.93 -18.91
N LEU A 51 -8.60 7.95 -18.89
CA LEU A 51 -8.13 8.62 -20.11
C LEU A 51 -7.39 7.68 -21.08
N ARG A 52 -6.75 6.63 -20.57
CA ARG A 52 -6.09 5.61 -21.42
C ARG A 52 -7.09 4.65 -22.02
N GLU A 53 -8.08 4.20 -21.25
CA GLU A 53 -9.14 3.33 -21.77
C GLU A 53 -10.02 4.03 -22.80
N LEU A 54 -10.24 5.35 -22.65
CA LEU A 54 -10.90 6.18 -23.67
C LEU A 54 -10.03 6.43 -24.91
N GLY A 55 -8.77 5.96 -24.93
CA GLY A 55 -7.85 6.13 -26.05
C GLY A 55 -7.28 7.55 -26.21
N VAL A 56 -7.55 8.45 -25.26
CA VAL A 56 -7.03 9.83 -25.23
C VAL A 56 -5.53 9.83 -24.93
N LEU A 57 -5.09 8.97 -24.00
CA LEU A 57 -3.68 8.77 -23.66
C LEU A 57 -3.16 7.45 -24.23
N LYS A 58 -2.10 7.51 -25.04
CA LYS A 58 -1.40 6.35 -25.64
C LYS A 58 0.06 6.30 -25.20
N ASP A 59 0.28 6.41 -23.89
CA ASP A 59 1.60 6.55 -23.25
C ASP A 59 2.14 5.23 -22.66
N LYS A 60 1.31 4.18 -22.57
CA LYS A 60 1.69 2.87 -22.02
C LYS A 60 1.98 1.85 -23.10
N ASP A 61 2.96 0.99 -22.83
CA ASP A 61 3.17 -0.24 -23.59
C ASP A 61 2.15 -1.32 -23.19
N GLU A 62 2.08 -2.39 -23.99
CA GLU A 62 1.16 -3.49 -23.77
C GLU A 62 1.43 -4.22 -22.45
N PHE A 63 2.69 -4.31 -22.03
CA PHE A 63 3.07 -4.92 -20.76
C PHE A 63 2.49 -4.16 -19.56
N GLN A 64 2.65 -2.83 -19.52
CA GLN A 64 2.10 -1.97 -18.47
C GLN A 64 0.58 -2.02 -18.44
N ARG A 65 -0.06 -2.13 -19.60
CA ARG A 65 -1.52 -2.26 -19.69
C ARG A 65 -1.99 -3.59 -19.13
N ARG A 66 -1.34 -4.71 -19.51
CA ARG A 66 -1.63 -6.05 -18.93
C ARG A 66 -1.33 -6.12 -17.43
N ALA A 67 -0.27 -5.47 -16.96
CA ALA A 67 0.05 -5.39 -15.53
C ALA A 67 -1.04 -4.63 -14.76
N ALA A 68 -1.50 -3.48 -15.30
CA ALA A 68 -2.59 -2.72 -14.71
C ALA A 68 -3.91 -3.49 -14.66
N HIS A 69 -4.27 -4.21 -15.73
CA HIS A 69 -5.47 -5.07 -15.74
C HIS A 69 -5.38 -6.19 -14.70
N ARG A 70 -4.24 -6.89 -14.60
CA ARG A 70 -4.04 -7.93 -13.57
C ARG A 70 -4.14 -7.37 -12.15
N ALA A 71 -3.57 -6.20 -11.91
CA ALA A 71 -3.69 -5.53 -10.62
C ALA A 71 -5.13 -5.13 -10.29
N GLY A 72 -5.88 -4.63 -11.29
CA GLY A 72 -7.31 -4.37 -11.15
C GLY A 72 -8.12 -5.61 -10.81
N TYR A 73 -7.83 -6.73 -11.48
CA TYR A 73 -8.48 -8.01 -11.23
C TYR A 73 -8.20 -8.54 -9.81
N HIS A 74 -6.94 -8.52 -9.35
CA HIS A 74 -6.59 -8.91 -7.98
C HIS A 74 -7.28 -8.02 -6.93
N ALA A 75 -7.32 -6.70 -7.16
CA ALA A 75 -8.00 -5.77 -6.27
C ALA A 75 -9.49 -6.05 -6.17
N PHE A 76 -10.15 -6.32 -7.30
CA PHE A 76 -11.55 -6.70 -7.34
C PHE A 76 -11.81 -8.01 -6.58
N LEU A 77 -11.04 -9.06 -6.86
CA LEU A 77 -11.20 -10.37 -6.19
C LEU A 77 -10.96 -10.29 -4.68
N ALA A 78 -9.86 -9.66 -4.26
CA ALA A 78 -9.57 -9.52 -2.84
C ALA A 78 -10.68 -8.72 -2.14
N THR A 79 -11.01 -7.52 -2.64
CA THR A 79 -12.04 -6.65 -2.04
C THR A 79 -13.39 -7.34 -1.98
N GLY A 80 -13.80 -8.02 -3.05
CA GLY A 80 -15.02 -8.82 -3.06
C GLY A 80 -15.00 -9.90 -1.99
N PHE A 81 -13.93 -10.70 -1.93
CA PHE A 81 -13.79 -11.79 -0.96
C PHE A 81 -13.87 -11.30 0.49
N PHE A 82 -13.06 -10.30 0.88
CA PHE A 82 -13.11 -9.77 2.24
C PHE A 82 -14.40 -9.01 2.51
N GLY A 83 -15.00 -8.36 1.51
CA GLY A 83 -16.33 -7.76 1.63
C GLY A 83 -17.37 -8.80 2.04
N PHE A 84 -17.37 -9.97 1.38
CA PHE A 84 -18.23 -11.09 1.76
C PHE A 84 -17.94 -11.60 3.17
N VAL A 85 -16.67 -11.80 3.53
CA VAL A 85 -16.27 -12.24 4.88
C VAL A 85 -16.72 -11.23 5.95
N LEU A 86 -16.53 -9.94 5.71
CA LEU A 86 -16.91 -8.89 6.64
C LEU A 86 -18.44 -8.84 6.82
N VAL A 87 -19.20 -8.91 5.73
CA VAL A 87 -20.66 -8.99 5.79
C VAL A 87 -21.10 -10.23 6.57
N ALA A 88 -20.49 -11.39 6.33
CA ALA A 88 -20.78 -12.62 7.06
C ALA A 88 -20.50 -12.45 8.56
N LEU A 89 -19.35 -11.89 8.94
CA LEU A 89 -18.98 -11.64 10.33
C LEU A 89 -19.98 -10.70 11.02
N VAL A 90 -20.30 -9.57 10.41
CA VAL A 90 -21.28 -8.60 10.95
C VAL A 90 -22.64 -9.26 11.17
N ARG A 91 -23.08 -10.12 10.24
CA ARG A 91 -24.34 -10.86 10.35
C ARG A 91 -24.30 -11.89 11.48
N VAL A 92 -23.20 -12.63 11.63
CA VAL A 92 -23.04 -13.66 12.68
C VAL A 92 -22.97 -13.03 14.07
N THR A 93 -22.24 -11.91 14.23
CA THR A 93 -22.08 -11.23 15.52
C THR A 93 -23.29 -10.39 15.90
N LYS A 94 -24.31 -10.27 15.03
CA LYS A 94 -25.46 -9.38 15.17
C LYS A 94 -25.03 -7.93 15.46
N SER A 95 -23.87 -7.53 14.97
CA SER A 95 -23.35 -6.18 15.19
C SER A 95 -24.07 -5.21 14.26
N GLU A 96 -24.55 -4.10 14.80
CA GLU A 96 -25.10 -3.03 13.96
C GLU A 96 -23.97 -2.15 13.42
N LEU A 97 -24.01 -1.89 12.11
CA LEU A 97 -23.16 -0.90 11.45
C LEU A 97 -23.61 0.49 11.88
N LYS A 98 -22.92 1.08 12.87
CA LYS A 98 -23.22 2.44 13.35
C LYS A 98 -22.96 3.51 12.29
N ASN A 99 -21.96 3.32 11.43
CA ASN A 99 -21.56 4.28 10.41
C ASN A 99 -21.31 3.59 9.05
N PRO A 100 -22.21 3.72 8.06
CA PRO A 100 -22.00 3.13 6.73
C PRO A 100 -20.81 3.77 5.98
N ALA A 101 -20.46 5.02 6.32
CA ALA A 101 -19.32 5.71 5.75
C ALA A 101 -17.99 5.01 6.08
N GLU A 102 -17.84 4.45 7.29
CA GLU A 102 -16.64 3.70 7.70
C GLU A 102 -16.49 2.41 6.90
N LEU A 103 -17.60 1.75 6.56
CA LEU A 103 -17.58 0.57 5.72
C LEU A 103 -17.11 0.91 4.31
N ALA A 104 -17.61 2.01 3.74
CA ALA A 104 -17.20 2.48 2.43
C ALA A 104 -15.70 2.83 2.40
N THR A 105 -15.17 3.50 3.42
CA THR A 105 -13.74 3.82 3.51
C THR A 105 -12.89 2.58 3.69
N LEU A 106 -13.33 1.59 4.47
CA LEU A 106 -12.63 0.30 4.59
C LEU A 106 -12.56 -0.44 3.25
N MET A 107 -13.69 -0.57 2.55
CA MET A 107 -13.74 -1.23 1.24
C MET A 107 -12.86 -0.51 0.22
N LEU A 108 -12.89 0.83 0.21
CA LEU A 108 -12.05 1.64 -0.66
C LEU A 108 -10.56 1.47 -0.33
N ALA A 109 -10.19 1.49 0.95
CA ALA A 109 -8.81 1.29 1.39
C ALA A 109 -8.30 -0.09 0.97
N MET A 110 -9.13 -1.12 1.10
CA MET A 110 -8.75 -2.48 0.72
C MET A 110 -8.57 -2.67 -0.77
N LEU A 111 -9.47 -2.09 -1.56
CA LEU A 111 -9.35 -2.06 -3.02
C LEU A 111 -8.09 -1.34 -3.45
N TRP A 112 -7.87 -0.15 -2.91
CA TRP A 112 -6.73 0.68 -3.29
C TRP A 112 -5.40 0.06 -2.88
N LEU A 113 -5.32 -0.48 -1.66
CA LEU A 113 -4.12 -1.14 -1.16
C LEU A 113 -3.78 -2.39 -1.98
N THR A 114 -4.76 -3.25 -2.25
CA THR A 114 -4.53 -4.48 -3.05
C THR A 114 -4.11 -4.14 -4.47
N TRP A 115 -4.77 -3.15 -5.08
CA TRP A 115 -4.40 -2.67 -6.40
C TRP A 115 -2.97 -2.13 -6.43
N LEU A 116 -2.61 -1.28 -5.47
CA LEU A 116 -1.29 -0.66 -5.37
C LEU A 116 -0.21 -1.74 -5.21
N LEU A 117 -0.38 -2.66 -4.25
CA LEU A 117 0.56 -3.75 -4.02
C LEU A 117 0.70 -4.62 -5.27
N SER A 118 -0.40 -5.08 -5.85
CA SER A 118 -0.35 -5.93 -7.05
C SER A 118 0.30 -5.23 -8.23
N SER A 119 0.01 -3.93 -8.43
CA SER A 119 0.59 -3.15 -9.52
C SER A 119 2.09 -2.97 -9.34
N LEU A 120 2.55 -2.62 -8.14
CA LEU A 120 3.96 -2.40 -7.84
C LEU A 120 4.77 -3.69 -7.95
N MET A 121 4.26 -4.79 -7.40
CA MET A 121 4.92 -6.10 -7.47
C MET A 121 5.06 -6.58 -8.90
N THR A 122 4.00 -6.43 -9.72
CA THR A 122 4.03 -6.85 -11.13
C THR A 122 4.98 -5.97 -11.96
N PHE A 123 5.06 -4.67 -11.66
CA PHE A 123 5.85 -3.73 -12.45
C PHE A 123 7.34 -3.73 -12.09
N TRP A 124 7.68 -3.77 -10.80
CA TRP A 124 9.08 -3.69 -10.33
C TRP A 124 9.69 -5.03 -9.92
N GLY A 125 8.86 -6.07 -9.76
CA GLY A 125 9.24 -7.32 -9.12
C GLY A 125 9.25 -7.20 -7.59
N ALA A 126 9.07 -8.32 -6.90
CA ALA A 126 8.88 -8.36 -5.45
C ALA A 126 9.97 -7.62 -4.66
N ARG A 127 11.24 -7.89 -4.96
CA ARG A 127 12.37 -7.27 -4.24
C ARG A 127 12.41 -5.75 -4.33
N LYS A 128 12.33 -5.20 -5.55
CA LYS A 128 12.41 -3.75 -5.77
C LYS A 128 11.15 -3.04 -5.27
N ALA A 129 9.98 -3.66 -5.46
CA ALA A 129 8.71 -3.12 -4.97
C ALA A 129 8.68 -3.04 -3.44
N SER A 130 8.99 -4.14 -2.74
CA SER A 130 9.04 -4.16 -1.28
C SER A 130 10.04 -3.15 -0.73
N THR A 131 11.24 -3.08 -1.31
CA THR A 131 12.27 -2.10 -0.88
C THR A 131 11.77 -0.66 -1.02
N ARG A 132 11.19 -0.31 -2.18
CA ARG A 132 10.69 1.06 -2.43
C ARG A 132 9.49 1.42 -1.57
N LEU A 133 8.59 0.47 -1.34
CA LEU A 133 7.45 0.67 -0.45
C LEU A 133 7.91 0.95 0.98
N LEU A 134 8.86 0.18 1.50
CA LEU A 134 9.41 0.38 2.85
C LEU A 134 10.14 1.71 2.98
N LEU A 135 10.95 2.09 1.98
CA LEU A 135 11.59 3.40 1.95
C LEU A 135 10.58 4.54 1.90
N GLY A 136 9.53 4.40 1.07
CA GLY A 136 8.46 5.39 0.97
C GLY A 136 7.69 5.55 2.28
N PHE A 137 7.28 4.44 2.90
CA PHE A 137 6.62 4.44 4.21
C PHE A 137 7.52 5.02 5.30
N GLY A 138 8.77 4.56 5.38
CA GLY A 138 9.75 5.07 6.37
C GLY A 138 10.01 6.56 6.21
N ALA A 139 10.17 7.05 4.98
CA ALA A 139 10.39 8.47 4.70
C ALA A 139 9.16 9.32 5.01
N ALA A 140 7.97 8.87 4.63
CA ALA A 140 6.72 9.57 4.96
C ALA A 140 6.52 9.65 6.48
N TRP A 141 6.72 8.53 7.18
CA TRP A 141 6.60 8.47 8.63
C TRP A 141 7.61 9.40 9.31
N LEU A 142 8.87 9.36 8.87
CA LEU A 142 9.91 10.25 9.38
C LEU A 142 9.55 11.72 9.19
N ALA A 143 9.03 12.10 8.01
CA ALA A 143 8.61 13.46 7.74
C ALA A 143 7.49 13.92 8.69
N PHE A 144 6.48 13.08 8.91
CA PHE A 144 5.41 13.38 9.87
C PHE A 144 5.93 13.50 11.30
N ALA A 145 6.77 12.56 11.74
CA ALA A 145 7.29 12.55 13.09
C ALA A 145 8.21 13.76 13.37
N LEU A 146 9.01 14.17 12.39
CA LEU A 146 9.85 15.38 12.50
C LEU A 146 9.01 16.67 12.50
N ALA A 147 7.94 16.72 11.71
CA ALA A 147 7.02 17.85 11.71
C ALA A 147 6.31 18.01 13.07
N ASP A 148 5.93 16.90 13.70
CA ASP A 148 5.28 16.87 15.02
C ASP A 148 6.24 17.24 16.17
N ALA A 149 7.50 16.81 16.09
CA ALA A 149 8.51 17.04 17.12
C ALA A 149 8.94 18.53 17.30
N GLY A 150 8.49 19.44 16.43
CA GLY A 150 8.77 20.87 16.54
C GLY A 150 10.23 21.24 16.26
N ARG A 151 10.85 22.12 17.06
CA ARG A 151 12.23 22.62 16.86
C ARG A 151 13.27 22.02 17.83
N GLN A 152 12.90 21.04 18.64
CA GLN A 152 13.81 20.48 19.65
C GLN A 152 14.67 19.36 19.04
N PRO A 153 16.01 19.44 19.07
CA PRO A 153 16.88 18.46 18.41
C PRO A 153 16.77 17.05 19.02
N ILE A 154 16.55 16.96 20.35
CA ILE A 154 16.29 15.69 21.03
C ILE A 154 14.94 15.10 20.58
N GLY A 155 13.94 15.97 20.38
CA GLY A 155 12.64 15.58 19.83
C GLY A 155 12.79 14.95 18.45
N TRP A 156 13.62 15.54 17.57
CA TRP A 156 13.88 14.97 16.24
C TRP A 156 14.51 13.58 16.29
N LEU A 157 15.49 13.39 17.18
CA LEU A 157 16.12 12.08 17.37
C LEU A 157 15.08 11.04 17.78
N MET A 158 14.30 11.33 18.83
CA MET A 158 13.28 10.41 19.34
C MET A 158 12.17 10.13 18.33
N ALA A 159 11.74 11.15 17.60
CA ALA A 159 10.73 11.05 16.55
C ALA A 159 11.20 10.21 15.35
N SER A 160 12.51 10.11 15.11
CA SER A 160 13.05 9.32 14.01
C SER A 160 13.14 7.81 14.30
N LEU A 161 13.19 7.40 15.57
CA LEU A 161 13.34 5.99 15.96
C LEU A 161 12.28 5.06 15.35
N PRO A 162 10.97 5.40 15.33
CA PRO A 162 9.95 4.54 14.74
C PRO A 162 10.11 4.33 13.22
N ALA A 163 10.83 5.21 12.52
CA ALA A 163 11.07 5.07 11.09
C ALA A 163 12.22 4.09 10.77
N LEU A 164 13.19 3.93 11.70
CA LEU A 164 14.38 3.10 11.50
C LEU A 164 14.08 1.64 11.13
N PRO A 165 13.09 0.94 11.73
CA PRO A 165 12.74 -0.42 11.34
C PRO A 165 12.38 -0.54 9.86
N PHE A 166 11.71 0.45 9.27
CA PHE A 166 11.35 0.42 7.85
C PHE A 166 12.59 0.51 6.94
N PHE A 167 13.53 1.40 7.26
CA PHE A 167 14.79 1.52 6.52
C PHE A 167 15.67 0.28 6.67
N ALA A 168 15.75 -0.27 7.88
CA ALA A 168 16.48 -1.51 8.15
C ALA A 168 15.87 -2.69 7.37
N LEU A 169 14.54 -2.83 7.38
CA LEU A 169 13.82 -3.83 6.59
C LEU A 169 13.99 -3.63 5.08
N ALA A 170 14.05 -2.39 4.60
CA ALA A 170 14.32 -2.09 3.19
C ALA A 170 15.73 -2.55 2.78
N LEU A 171 16.75 -2.25 3.60
CA LEU A 171 18.12 -2.70 3.37
C LEU A 171 18.24 -4.23 3.45
N LEU A 172 17.52 -4.84 4.40
CA LEU A 172 17.46 -6.28 4.57
C LEU A 172 16.75 -6.94 3.39
N ALA A 173 15.65 -6.37 2.87
CA ALA A 173 14.98 -6.86 1.67
C ALA A 173 15.91 -6.78 0.45
N TRP A 174 16.76 -5.76 0.40
CA TRP A 174 17.77 -5.62 -0.63
C TRP A 174 18.87 -6.68 -0.53
N ARG A 175 19.33 -7.07 0.66
CA ARG A 175 20.44 -8.06 0.82
C ARG A 175 19.94 -9.50 0.96
N LEU A 176 18.99 -9.73 1.85
CA LEU A 176 18.43 -11.03 2.26
C LEU A 176 16.90 -11.01 2.15
N PRO A 177 16.33 -11.03 0.93
CA PRO A 177 14.90 -10.81 0.68
C PRO A 177 14.00 -11.74 1.50
N ARG A 178 14.42 -12.99 1.68
CA ARG A 178 13.62 -14.02 2.37
C ARG A 178 13.56 -13.81 3.88
N LEU A 179 14.69 -13.44 4.48
CA LEU A 179 14.75 -13.14 5.91
C LEU A 179 13.94 -11.87 6.19
N ALA A 180 14.06 -10.85 5.34
CA ALA A 180 13.22 -9.67 5.40
C ALA A 180 11.73 -10.01 5.28
N GLY A 181 11.37 -10.88 4.33
CA GLY A 181 9.99 -11.30 4.13
C GLY A 181 9.40 -12.06 5.31
N ALA A 182 10.15 -13.02 5.87
CA ALA A 182 9.76 -13.72 7.09
C ALA A 182 9.59 -12.77 8.27
N LEU A 183 10.55 -11.85 8.46
CA LEU A 183 10.51 -10.87 9.52
C LEU A 183 9.30 -9.94 9.38
N MET A 184 8.97 -9.49 8.17
CA MET A 184 7.77 -8.66 7.93
C MET A 184 6.49 -9.39 8.29
N VAL A 185 6.34 -10.66 7.91
CA VAL A 185 5.15 -11.46 8.25
C VAL A 185 5.05 -11.65 9.76
N VAL A 186 6.16 -11.98 10.42
CA VAL A 186 6.19 -12.14 11.89
C VAL A 186 5.84 -10.83 12.58
N VAL A 187 6.44 -9.71 12.17
CA VAL A 187 6.17 -8.39 12.75
C VAL A 187 4.72 -7.98 12.52
N ALA A 188 4.19 -8.13 11.30
CA ALA A 188 2.80 -7.79 11.00
C ALA A 188 1.82 -8.65 11.83
N THR A 189 2.11 -9.93 11.99
CA THR A 189 1.30 -10.83 12.83
C THR A 189 1.39 -10.44 14.30
N ALA A 190 2.60 -10.15 14.80
CA ALA A 190 2.81 -9.72 16.18
C ALA A 190 2.11 -8.38 16.47
N MET A 191 2.16 -7.42 15.54
CA MET A 191 1.45 -6.13 15.65
C MET A 191 -0.07 -6.34 15.68
N TYR A 192 -0.60 -7.19 14.80
CA TYR A 192 -2.02 -7.52 14.78
C TYR A 192 -2.49 -8.13 16.11
N LEU A 193 -1.69 -9.04 16.69
CA LEU A 193 -1.99 -9.66 17.99
C LEU A 193 -1.83 -8.66 19.15
N PHE A 194 -0.75 -7.87 19.16
CA PHE A 194 -0.42 -6.94 20.25
C PHE A 194 -1.39 -5.75 20.32
N MET A 195 -1.90 -5.27 19.19
CA MET A 195 -2.94 -4.23 19.16
C MET A 195 -4.25 -4.66 19.84
N GLY A 196 -4.34 -5.90 20.33
CA GLY A 196 -5.43 -6.31 21.23
C GLY A 196 -6.77 -6.25 20.52
N TYR A 197 -6.79 -6.60 19.24
CA TYR A 197 -7.95 -6.49 18.35
C TYR A 197 -9.21 -7.19 18.91
N HIS A 198 -9.01 -8.18 19.77
CA HIS A 198 -10.08 -8.93 20.44
C HIS A 198 -10.60 -8.31 21.74
N ARG A 199 -10.02 -7.20 22.22
CA ARG A 199 -10.32 -6.64 23.55
C ARG A 199 -10.77 -5.17 23.57
N ASN A 200 -10.63 -4.44 22.47
CA ASN A 200 -10.84 -2.99 22.46
C ASN A 200 -12.20 -2.57 21.91
N ASP A 201 -13.22 -2.57 22.77
CA ASP A 201 -14.51 -1.91 22.51
C ASP A 201 -14.40 -0.38 22.45
N HIS A 202 -13.25 0.19 22.86
CA HIS A 202 -13.07 1.63 23.05
C HIS A 202 -12.54 2.40 21.83
N MET A 203 -12.03 1.74 20.77
CA MET A 203 -11.35 2.40 19.64
C MET A 203 -12.18 2.51 18.34
N GLY A 204 -13.46 2.91 18.43
CA GLY A 204 -14.23 3.27 17.23
C GLY A 204 -14.81 2.10 16.42
N GLY A 205 -14.91 0.91 17.02
CA GLY A 205 -15.58 -0.24 16.43
C GLY A 205 -14.72 -1.11 15.51
N LEU A 206 -15.26 -2.28 15.15
CA LEU A 206 -14.57 -3.31 14.36
C LEU A 206 -14.02 -2.76 13.03
N ILE A 207 -14.74 -1.85 12.38
CA ILE A 207 -14.39 -1.39 11.03
C ILE A 207 -13.16 -0.48 11.05
N VAL A 208 -13.12 0.49 11.96
CA VAL A 208 -11.98 1.41 12.12
C VAL A 208 -10.72 0.64 12.46
N ASN A 209 -10.80 -0.27 13.44
CA ASN A 209 -9.68 -1.10 13.81
C ASN A 209 -9.21 -1.96 12.62
N THR A 210 -10.14 -2.57 11.86
CA THR A 210 -9.79 -3.37 10.67
C THR A 210 -9.05 -2.51 9.66
N GLY A 211 -9.53 -1.28 9.43
CA GLY A 211 -8.94 -0.34 8.49
C GLY A 211 -7.52 0.06 8.88
N VAL A 212 -7.30 0.38 10.15
CA VAL A 212 -5.97 0.71 10.67
C VAL A 212 -5.04 -0.50 10.55
N ALA A 213 -5.48 -1.68 10.98
CA ALA A 213 -4.71 -2.91 10.88
C ALA A 213 -4.34 -3.24 9.43
N LEU A 214 -5.29 -3.08 8.51
CA LEU A 214 -5.09 -3.30 7.08
C LEU A 214 -4.06 -2.31 6.49
N LEU A 215 -4.17 -1.02 6.81
CA LEU A 215 -3.24 0.00 6.30
C LEU A 215 -1.82 -0.18 6.85
N LEU A 216 -1.70 -0.62 8.10
CA LEU A 216 -0.41 -0.78 8.76
C LEU A 216 0.24 -2.14 8.44
N CYS A 217 -0.52 -3.23 8.56
CA CYS A 217 -0.04 -4.60 8.41
C CYS A 217 -0.12 -5.10 6.97
N GLY A 218 -1.07 -4.61 6.18
CA GLY A 218 -1.30 -5.07 4.80
C GLY A 218 -0.08 -4.90 3.88
N PRO A 219 0.59 -3.73 3.84
CA PRO A 219 1.84 -3.56 3.09
C PRO A 219 2.93 -4.53 3.54
N LEU A 220 3.09 -4.75 4.85
CA LEU A 220 4.10 -5.66 5.40
C LEU A 220 3.81 -7.11 5.03
N LEU A 221 2.56 -7.56 5.16
CA LEU A 221 2.14 -8.91 4.77
C LEU A 221 2.28 -9.13 3.26
N GLY A 222 1.83 -8.17 2.45
CA GLY A 222 1.93 -8.24 0.99
C GLY A 222 3.38 -8.26 0.51
N CYS A 223 4.24 -7.38 1.06
CA CYS A 223 5.67 -7.37 0.75
C CYS A 223 6.36 -8.65 1.26
N GLY A 224 6.02 -9.11 2.46
CA GLY A 224 6.65 -10.25 3.09
C GLY A 224 6.34 -11.55 2.35
N THR A 225 5.07 -11.80 2.02
CA THR A 225 4.65 -12.95 1.22
C THR A 225 5.26 -12.96 -0.17
N ALA A 226 5.31 -11.81 -0.85
CA ALA A 226 5.94 -11.68 -2.16
C ALA A 226 7.45 -11.95 -2.13
N LEU A 227 8.16 -11.53 -1.08
CA LEU A 227 9.59 -11.82 -0.92
C LEU A 227 9.85 -13.31 -0.62
N LEU A 228 8.94 -13.97 0.10
CA LEU A 228 9.04 -15.39 0.40
C LEU A 228 8.80 -16.27 -0.84
N SER A 229 7.95 -15.84 -1.77
CA SER A 229 7.63 -16.60 -2.99
C SER A 229 8.76 -16.62 -4.03
N MET A 230 9.71 -15.69 -3.98
CA MET A 230 10.77 -15.54 -5.01
C MET A 230 11.61 -16.80 -5.27
N ARG A 231 11.83 -17.69 -4.29
CA ARG A 231 12.68 -18.89 -4.50
C ARG A 231 12.03 -19.96 -5.35
N ARG A 232 10.70 -19.94 -5.47
CA ARG A 232 10.01 -20.88 -6.36
C ARG A 232 10.35 -20.53 -7.81
N GLU A 233 10.34 -19.25 -8.14
CA GLU A 233 10.68 -18.74 -9.47
C GLU A 233 12.15 -18.99 -9.82
N ASP A 234 13.09 -18.77 -8.88
CA ASP A 234 14.52 -19.04 -9.12
C ASP A 234 14.84 -20.54 -9.26
N ALA A 235 14.06 -21.42 -8.63
CA ALA A 235 14.24 -22.87 -8.72
C ALA A 235 13.59 -23.47 -9.97
N ASP A 236 12.49 -22.88 -10.45
CA ASP A 236 11.81 -23.30 -11.69
C ASP A 236 12.55 -22.80 -12.95
N ALA A 237 13.45 -21.82 -12.81
CA ALA A 237 14.25 -21.24 -13.89
C ALA A 237 15.66 -21.85 -14.03
N ALA A 238 16.06 -22.76 -13.14
CA ALA A 238 17.36 -23.42 -13.11
C ALA A 238 17.26 -24.88 -13.56
#